data_AF-A0A3M2KYL1-F1
#
_entry.id   AF-A0A3M2KYL1-F1
#
_cell.length_a   1.000
_cell.length_b   1.000
_cell.length_c   1.000
_cell.angle_alpha   90.00
_cell.angle_beta   90.00
_cell.angle_gamma   90.00
#
_symmetry.space_group_name_H-M   'P 1'
#
loop_
_entity.id
_entity.type
_entity.pdbx_description
1 polymer ?
#
loop_
_entity_poly.entity_id
_entity_poly.type
_entity_poly.pdbx_seq_one_letter_code
_entity_poly.pdbx_strand_id
1 'polypeptide(L)' 'MSDFRRVADAVAADIAAGRRRPGDRLPPQRRFAREQGIAASTAARVYRELALR' A
#
# COMPACT_ATOMS: atom_id res chain seq x y z
N MET A 1 16.87 -5.67 -2.32
CA MET A 1 16.41 -4.29 -2.64
C MET A 1 15.09 -4.28 -3.43
N SER A 2 14.01 -4.95 -2.98
CA SER A 2 12.73 -4.88 -3.75
C SER A 2 11.44 -5.23 -2.98
N ASP A 3 11.46 -5.49 -1.67
CA ASP A 3 10.25 -5.95 -0.97
C ASP A 3 9.10 -4.94 -0.96
N PHE A 4 9.40 -3.63 -0.89
CA PHE A 4 8.34 -2.62 -0.89
C PHE A 4 7.61 -2.52 -2.23
N ARG A 5 8.27 -2.79 -3.36
CA ARG A 5 7.64 -2.74 -4.69
C ARG A 5 6.63 -3.88 -4.84
N ARG A 6 6.99 -5.09 -4.42
CA ARG A 6 6.04 -6.22 -4.42
C ARG A 6 4.80 -5.94 -3.58
N VAL A 7 4.97 -5.33 -2.40
CA VAL A 7 3.84 -4.93 -1.56
C VAL A 7 3.02 -3.82 -2.23
N ALA A 8 3.67 -2.83 -2.85
CA ALA A 8 2.96 -1.77 -3.58
C ALA A 8 2.16 -2.32 -4.76
N ASP A 9 2.73 -3.25 -5.53
CA ASP A 9 2.08 -3.86 -6.69
C ASP A 9 0.92 -4.76 -6.28
N ALA A 10 1.06 -5.51 -5.18
CA ALA A 10 -0.05 -6.27 -4.61
C ALA A 10 -1.19 -5.35 -4.17
N VAL A 11 -0.89 -4.24 -3.48
CA VAL A 11 -1.93 -3.28 -3.09
C VAL A 11 -2.56 -2.59 -4.29
N ALA A 12 -1.78 -2.24 -5.31
CA ALA A 12 -2.31 -1.68 -6.55
C ALA A 12 -3.22 -2.67 -7.27
N ALA A 13 -2.87 -3.96 -7.31
CA ALA A 13 -3.71 -5.01 -7.88
C ALA A 13 -5.02 -5.20 -7.10
N ASP A 14 -4.98 -5.13 -5.77
CA ASP A 14 -6.17 -5.17 -4.91
C ASP A 14 -7.13 -4.00 -5.18
N ILE A 15 -6.58 -2.80 -5.36
CA ILE A 15 -7.34 -1.60 -5.73
C ILE A 15 -7.93 -1.78 -7.13
N ALA A 16 -7.14 -2.23 -8.11
CA ALA A 16 -7.59 -2.46 -9.49
C ALA A 16 -8.65 -3.57 -9.59
N ALA A 17 -8.57 -4.61 -8.74
CA ALA A 17 -9.57 -5.66 -8.62
C ALA A 17 -10.89 -5.20 -7.97
N GLY A 18 -10.99 -3.93 -7.57
CA GLY A 18 -12.19 -3.36 -6.97
C GLY A 18 -12.42 -3.77 -5.53
N ARG A 19 -11.43 -4.37 -4.85
CA ARG A 19 -11.50 -4.62 -3.39
C ARG A 19 -11.54 -3.31 -2.59
N ARG A 20 -11.10 -2.22 -3.21
CA ARG A 20 -11.26 -0.84 -2.74
C ARG A 20 -11.93 -0.02 -3.82
N ARG A 21 -12.97 0.70 -3.47
CA ARG A 21 -13.64 1.61 -4.38
C ARG A 21 -12.86 2.93 -4.46
N PRO A 22 -12.88 3.64 -5.59
CA PRO A 22 -12.43 5.01 -5.65
C PRO A 22 -13.09 5.83 -4.54
N GLY A 23 -12.28 6.52 -3.72
CA GLY A 23 -12.76 7.26 -2.54
C GLY A 23 -12.69 6.49 -1.22
N ASP A 24 -12.43 5.17 -1.23
CA ASP A 24 -12.18 4.43 0.00
C ASP A 24 -10.86 4.88 0.64
N ARG A 25 -10.93 5.26 1.91
CA ARG A 25 -9.76 5.69 2.66
C ARG A 25 -8.78 4.53 2.83
N LEU A 26 -7.53 4.75 2.43
CA LEU A 26 -6.44 3.85 2.82
C LEU A 26 -6.26 3.88 4.35
N PRO A 27 -5.91 2.74 4.97
CA PRO A 27 -5.65 2.69 6.40
C PRO A 27 -4.53 3.66 6.78
N PRO A 28 -4.44 4.12 8.03
CA PRO A 28 -3.26 4.87 8.48
C PRO A 28 -1.97 4.08 8.24
N GLN A 29 -0.88 4.74 7.84
CA GLN A 29 0.39 4.07 7.47
C GLN A 29 0.88 3.07 8.53
N ARG A 30 0.75 3.42 9.82
CA ARG A 30 1.13 2.52 10.93
C ARG A 30 0.26 1.27 11.02
N ARG A 31 -1.03 1.39 10.71
CA ARG A 31 -1.97 0.26 10.69
C ARG A 31 -1.65 -0.63 9.50
N PHE A 32 -1.49 -0.05 8.32
CA PHE A 32 -1.08 -0.75 7.11
C PHE A 32 0.24 -1.51 7.30
N ALA A 33 1.24 -0.86 7.91
CA ALA A 33 2.53 -1.49 8.21
C ALA A 33 2.37 -2.76 9.06
N ARG A 34 1.51 -2.71 10.09
CA ARG A 34 1.22 -3.87 10.94
C ARG A 34 0.45 -4.97 10.21
N GLU A 35 -0.58 -4.60 9.45
CA GLU A 35 -1.39 -5.55 8.66
C GLU A 35 -0.55 -6.28 7.62
N GLN A 36 0.42 -5.60 7.00
CA GLN A 36 1.30 -6.17 5.99
C GLN A 36 2.62 -6.76 6.56
N GLY A 37 2.88 -6.63 7.87
CA GLY A 37 4.12 -7.10 8.50
C GLY A 37 5.39 -6.39 8.02
N ILE A 38 5.30 -5.11 7.65
CA ILE A 38 6.42 -4.33 7.10
C ILE A 38 6.83 -3.17 8.02
N ALA A 39 8.05 -2.66 7.82
CA ALA A 39 8.49 -1.44 8.48
C ALA A 39 7.63 -0.21 8.07
N ALA A 40 7.44 0.73 8.99
CA ALA A 40 6.68 1.95 8.73
C ALA A 40 7.28 2.81 7.60
N SER A 41 8.60 2.82 7.45
CA SER A 41 9.29 3.50 6.34
C SER A 41 9.00 2.85 4.98
N THR A 42 8.81 1.53 4.93
CA THR A 42 8.36 0.78 3.75
C THR A 42 6.91 1.14 3.41
N ALA A 43 6.02 1.17 4.41
CA ALA A 43 4.63 1.61 4.24
C ALA A 43 4.52 3.04 3.68
N ALA A 44 5.35 3.96 4.17
CA ALA A 44 5.40 5.34 3.65
C ALA A 44 5.81 5.38 2.16
N ARG A 45 6.79 4.56 1.77
CA ARG A 45 7.19 4.42 0.35
C ARG A 45 6.08 3.83 -0.51
N VAL A 46 5.36 2.83 -0.02
CA VAL A 46 4.20 2.24 -0.73
C VAL A 46 3.13 3.30 -0.96
N TYR A 47 2.79 4.10 0.05
CA TYR A 47 1.75 5.12 -0.07
C TYR A 47 2.15 6.23 -1.05
N ARG A 48 3.44 6.61 -1.04
CA ARG A 48 3.98 7.58 -2.00
C ARG A 48 3.90 7.05 -3.44
N GLU A 49 4.27 5.78 -3.65
CA GLU A 49 4.19 5.13 -4.95
C GLU A 49 2.74 5.04 -5.44
N LEU A 50 1.80 4.66 -4.58
CA LEU A 50 0.38 4.58 -4.91
C LEU A 50 -0.23 5.96 -5.24
N ALA A 51 0.30 7.05 -4.67
CA ALA A 51 -0.15 8.41 -4.97
C ALA A 51 0.45 9.00 -6.26
N LEU A 52 1.52 8.39 -6.79
CA LEU A 52 2.17 8.80 -8.03
C LEU A 52 1.63 8.07 -9.27
N ARG A 53 0.88 6.98 -9.06
CA ARG A 53 0.22 6.19 -10.10
C ARG A 53 -1.22 6.68 -10.30
#